data_AF-A0A8S2ALM0-F1
#
_entry.id   AF-A0A8S2ALM0-F1
#
_cell.length_a   1.000
_cell.length_b   1.000
_cell.length_c   1.000
_cell.angle_alpha   90.00
_cell.angle_beta   90.00
_cell.angle_gamma   90.00
#
_symmetry.space_group_name_H-M   'P 1'
#
loop_
_entity.id
_entity.type
_entity.pdbx_description
1 polymer ?
#
loop_
_entity_poly.entity_id
_entity_poly.type
_entity_poly.pdbx_seq_one_letter_code
_entity_poly.pdbx_strand_id
1 'polypeptide(L)' 'MIVLKGSVPMSFGGTEDPAAYGELVSIGGLNADVNKKLSAAVSAILESKLSVPKSRFFLKFYDTKGSFFGWNGATF' A
#
# COMPACT_ATOMS: atom_id res chain seq x y z
N MET A 1 0.24 -11.24 2.85
CA MET A 1 1.02 -10.76 4.03
C MET A 1 0.70 -9.27 4.22
N ILE A 2 0.56 -8.80 5.46
CA ILE A 2 0.32 -7.38 5.78
C ILE A 2 1.32 -6.95 6.84
N VAL A 3 1.91 -5.77 6.67
CA VAL A 3 2.80 -5.14 7.65
C VAL A 3 2.32 -3.70 7.85
N LEU A 4 2.24 -3.27 9.11
CA LEU A 4 1.93 -1.89 9.49
C LEU A 4 3.05 -1.36 10.38
N LYS A 5 3.65 -0.23 10.00
CA LYS A 5 4.68 0.45 10.78
C LYS A 5 4.21 1.85 11.15
N GLY A 6 3.95 2.06 12.43
CA GLY A 6 3.61 3.37 12.99
C GLY A 6 4.84 4.19 13.38
N SER A 7 4.60 5.44 13.79
CA SER A 7 5.61 6.36 14.35
C SER A 7 6.80 6.61 13.42
N VAL A 8 6.54 6.67 12.12
CA VAL A 8 7.53 7.02 11.10
C VAL A 8 7.47 8.53 10.87
N PRO A 9 8.57 9.29 11.11
CA PRO A 9 8.63 10.69 10.70
C PRO A 9 8.39 10.81 9.20
N MET A 10 7.39 11.60 8.81
CA MET A 10 6.93 11.70 7.43
C MET A 10 6.41 13.11 7.15
N SER A 11 6.80 13.67 6.00
CA SER A 11 6.22 14.90 5.46
C SER A 11 5.52 14.59 4.14
N PHE A 12 4.32 15.13 3.95
CA PHE A 12 3.55 15.02 2.71
C PHE A 12 3.03 16.40 2.31
N GLY A 13 3.39 16.86 1.12
CA GLY A 13 3.06 18.22 0.67
C GLY A 13 3.68 19.32 1.53
N GLY A 14 4.81 19.03 2.20
CA GLY A 14 5.52 20.00 3.04
C GLY A 14 5.02 20.09 4.50
N THR A 15 4.01 19.31 4.90
CA THR A 15 3.52 19.27 6.29
C THR A 15 3.66 17.88 6.90
N GLU A 16 3.77 17.83 8.23
CA GLU A 16 3.88 16.59 9.02
C GLU A 16 2.52 16.10 9.56
N ASP A 17 1.42 16.67 9.06
CA ASP A 17 0.07 16.15 9.37
C ASP A 17 -0.05 14.68 8.96
N PRO A 18 -0.93 13.89 9.61
CA PRO A 18 -1.07 12.45 9.36
C PRO A 18 -1.06 12.10 7.86
N ALA A 19 -0.14 11.21 7.50
CA ALA A 19 0.09 10.76 6.13
C ALA A 19 0.51 9.29 6.13
N ALA A 20 0.35 8.63 4.98
CA ALA A 20 0.72 7.24 4.82
C ALA A 20 1.36 6.95 3.46
N TYR A 21 2.25 5.96 3.46
CA TYR A 21 2.80 5.38 2.24
C TYR A 21 2.70 3.86 2.34
N GLY A 22 2.32 3.21 1.24
CA GLY A 22 2.27 1.76 1.17
C GLY A 22 2.72 1.23 -0.18
N GLU A 23 3.18 -0.02 -0.16
CA GLU A 23 3.44 -0.82 -1.35
C GLU A 23 2.57 -2.08 -1.30
N LEU A 24 1.90 -2.39 -2.42
CA LEU A 24 1.14 -3.61 -2.60
C LEU A 24 1.78 -4.40 -3.73
N VAL A 25 2.32 -5.57 -3.37
CA VAL A 25 2.96 -6.51 -4.30
C VAL A 25 2.05 -7.72 -4.49
N SER A 26 1.87 -8.14 -5.73
CA SER A 26 1.11 -9.35 -6.07
C SER A 26 1.74 -10.08 -7.25
N ILE A 27 1.60 -11.40 -7.28
CA ILE A 27 1.91 -12.21 -8.47
C ILE A 27 0.66 -12.23 -9.35
N GLY A 28 0.61 -11.36 -10.35
CA GLY A 28 -0.58 -11.16 -11.18
C GLY A 28 -1.76 -10.52 -10.43
N GLY A 29 -2.88 -10.39 -11.14
CA GLY A 29 -4.14 -9.88 -10.60
C GLY A 29 -4.25 -8.35 -10.48
N LEU A 30 -3.15 -7.62 -10.62
CA LEU A 30 -3.14 -6.16 -10.61
C LEU A 30 -3.43 -5.61 -12.01
N ASN A 31 -4.34 -4.64 -12.07
CA ASN A 31 -4.69 -3.90 -13.28
C ASN A 31 -5.35 -2.58 -12.87
N ALA A 32 -5.67 -1.72 -13.84
CA ALA A 32 -6.20 -0.39 -13.56
C ALA A 32 -7.45 -0.39 -12.67
N ASP A 33 -8.40 -1.31 -12.90
CA ASP A 33 -9.66 -1.34 -12.16
C ASP A 33 -9.51 -1.97 -10.78
N VAL A 34 -8.72 -3.04 -10.66
CA VAL A 34 -8.39 -3.67 -9.38
C VAL A 34 -7.62 -2.68 -8.50
N ASN A 35 -6.64 -1.98 -9.06
CA ASN A 35 -5.83 -1.00 -8.33
C ASN A 35 -6.69 0.17 -7.82
N LYS A 36 -7.65 0.66 -8.60
CA LYS A 36 -8.61 1.69 -8.15
C LYS A 36 -9.44 1.20 -6.96
N LYS A 37 -9.99 -0.02 -7.03
CA LYS A 37 -10.78 -0.60 -5.94
C LYS A 37 -9.96 -0.83 -4.67
N LEU A 38 -8.74 -1.34 -4.81
CA LEU A 38 -7.81 -1.54 -3.70
C LEU A 38 -7.40 -0.21 -3.07
N SER A 39 -7.05 0.80 -3.87
CA SER A 39 -6.72 2.14 -3.39
C SER A 39 -7.88 2.77 -2.60
N ALA A 40 -9.12 2.66 -3.13
CA ALA A 40 -10.31 3.14 -2.44
C ALA A 40 -10.51 2.45 -1.08
N ALA A 41 -10.44 1.12 -1.04
CA ALA A 41 -10.60 0.34 0.20
C ALA A 41 -9.52 0.66 1.24
N VAL A 42 -8.25 0.71 0.83
CA VAL A 42 -7.14 1.06 1.72
C VAL A 42 -7.29 2.48 2.25
N SER A 43 -7.62 3.46 1.40
CA SER A 43 -7.84 4.85 1.83
C SER A 43 -8.95 4.98 2.88
N ALA A 44 -10.02 4.20 2.77
CA ALA A 44 -11.11 4.19 3.74
C ALA A 44 -10.69 3.59 5.09
N ILE A 45 -9.83 2.59 5.09
CA ILE A 45 -9.25 2.02 6.32
C ILE A 45 -8.32 3.04 6.98
N LEU A 46 -7.43 3.66 6.21
CA LEU A 46 -6.51 4.69 6.71
C LEU A 46 -7.26 5.86 7.35
N GLU A 47 -8.31 6.35 6.70
CA GLU A 47 -9.15 7.42 7.22
C GLU A 47 -9.90 7.00 8.49
N SER A 48 -10.60 5.87 8.46
CA SER A 48 -11.48 5.44 9.57
C SER A 48 -10.75 4.88 10.78
N LYS A 49 -9.54 4.32 10.61
CA LYS A 49 -8.80 3.65 11.69
C LYS A 49 -7.56 4.39 12.15
N LEU A 50 -6.94 5.17 11.27
CA LEU A 50 -5.66 5.83 11.55
C LEU A 50 -5.73 7.36 11.41
N SER A 51 -6.91 7.92 11.11
CA SER A 51 -7.12 9.36 10.95
C SER A 51 -6.22 10.00 9.88
N VAL A 52 -5.79 9.23 8.88
CA VAL A 52 -5.04 9.73 7.73
C VAL A 52 -6.03 10.15 6.64
N PRO A 53 -6.08 11.42 6.23
CA PRO A 53 -6.96 11.86 5.15
C PRO A 53 -6.69 11.13 3.83
N LYS A 54 -7.74 10.80 3.06
CA LYS A 54 -7.60 10.13 1.75
C LYS A 54 -6.72 10.89 0.75
N SER A 55 -6.54 12.19 0.91
CA SER A 55 -5.68 13.03 0.07
C SER A 55 -4.19 12.97 0.45
N ARG A 56 -3.85 12.35 1.58
CA ARG A 56 -2.50 12.33 2.17
C ARG A 56 -1.90 10.92 2.21
N PHE A 57 -2.15 10.11 1.19
CA PHE A 57 -1.46 8.83 1.05
C PHE A 57 -1.09 8.51 -0.40
N PHE A 58 -0.05 7.69 -0.54
CA PHE A 58 0.23 6.98 -1.78
C PHE A 58 0.21 5.47 -1.53
N LEU A 59 -0.32 4.72 -2.50
CA LEU A 59 -0.22 3.27 -2.55
C LEU A 59 0.36 2.88 -3.90
N LYS A 60 1.58 2.36 -3.88
CA LYS A 60 2.28 1.88 -5.07
C LYS A 60 1.93 0.42 -5.31
N PHE A 61 1.54 0.10 -6.53
CA PHE A 61 1.23 -1.26 -6.96
C PHE A 61 2.42 -1.85 -7.72
N TYR A 62 2.80 -3.07 -7.39
CA TYR A 62 3.87 -3.79 -8.08
C TYR A 62 3.38 -5.19 -8.48
N ASP A 63 3.15 -5.35 -9.78
CA ASP A 63 2.86 -6.66 -10.36
C ASP A 63 4.18 -7.37 -10.64
N THR A 64 4.33 -8.59 -10.12
CA THR A 64 5.59 -9.35 -10.22
C THR A 64 5.37 -10.74 -10.79
N LYS A 65 6.44 -11.35 -11.29
CA LYS A 65 6.45 -12.75 -11.73
C LYS A 65 6.65 -13.66 -10.52
N GLY A 66 6.06 -14.86 -10.55
CA GLY A 66 6.23 -15.87 -9.50
C GLY A 66 7.70 -16.19 -9.21
N SER A 67 8.50 -16.28 -10.28
CA SER A 67 9.96 -16.51 -10.23
C SER A 67 10.75 -15.44 -9.46
N PHE A 68 10.17 -14.26 -9.21
CA PHE A 68 10.81 -13.18 -8.44
C PHE A 68 10.31 -13.09 -7.00
N PHE A 69 9.48 -14.04 -6.57
CA PHE A 69 8.88 -14.04 -5.24
C PHE A 69 9.19 -15.37 -4.54
N GLY A 70 10.08 -15.31 -3.54
CA GLY A 70 10.51 -16.48 -2.79
C GLY A 70 9.49 -16.90 -1.72
N TRP A 71 9.23 -18.19 -1.60
CA TRP A 71 8.38 -18.76 -0.55
C TRP A 71 8.76 -20.22 -0.29
N ASN A 72 8.80 -20.61 0.99
CA ASN A 72 9.06 -21.99 1.42
C ASN A 72 10.33 -22.62 0.82
N GLY A 73 11.41 -21.85 0.71
CA GLY A 73 12.68 -22.34 0.15
C GLY A 73 12.71 -22.50 -1.38
N ALA A 74 11.64 -22.08 -2.08
CA ALA A 74 11.55 -22.05 -3.54
C ALA A 74 11.06 -20.67 -4.02
N THR A 75 10.70 -20.57 -5.31
CA THR A 75 9.91 -19.46 -5.88
C THR A 75 8.55 -19.98 -6.31
N PHE A 76 7.61 -19.06 -6.53
CA PHE A 76 6.31 -19.40 -7.14
C PHE A 76 6.43 -19.70 -8.64
#